data_AF-A0A950UX01-F1
#
_entry.id   AF-A0A950UX01-F1
#
_cell.length_a   1.000
_cell.length_b   1.000
_cell.length_c   1.000
_cell.angle_alpha   90.00
_cell.angle_beta   90.00
_cell.angle_gamma   90.00
#
_symmetry.space_group_name_H-M   'P 1'
#
loop_
_entity.id
_entity.type
_entity.pdbx_description
1 polymer ?
#
loop_
_entity_poly.entity_id
_entity_poly.type
_entity_poly.pdbx_seq_one_letter_code
_entity_poly.pdbx_strand_id
1 'polypeptide(L)'
;MPAYSQSSKPQFVEATRTLMSEVVRLLVRCGVKARGATIREYAVRHCASSYPAARDGEPRQEIRLELPEGLSFVERVGYRYCIDKALRASAAAAYWRMVDTINRQRLWMADRLEELHLDKANESFHAMRAVAAAELTSQETPLFPHYSLLEGHDRFSRLPSHSGRGFRPLHRESCEFPSPSELFAQMGVRDWFAAPEKQDSIEDPKRYCAAKDALTLPTFTLGVSDRRDAGLKEVFDISVHPVHAFFASGVGVANCIGNSGPLKPEISAAVKAGDLTACAVLSGNRNFEGRVHPEVRMNFLASPPLVVAYALAGTLDVDLSTEPLGTDKEGKAVALADIWPSDAEVQELLRSSIDSQMFRQSYASVFQGDENWANIKVPAGQLYAWDAASTYVKTPPYFDGMTMTPAPLADVNGARVLALLGDSVTTDHISPAGNIARSSPAAKYLMAQGVQPQDFNSYGARRGNHEVMMRGTFANIRLRNLLLPGVEGGVTIHLPDGAQGSIYDVAMQYQSEGTPLIILAG
;
A
#
# COMPACT_ATOMS: atom_id res chain seq x y z
N MET A 1 3.13 -20.51 31.35
CA MET A 1 4.21 -21.51 31.16
C MET A 1 5.54 -20.80 30.91
N PRO A 2 6.72 -21.36 31.28
CA PRO A 2 8.01 -20.71 31.03
C PRO A 2 8.23 -20.50 29.53
N ALA A 3 8.77 -19.35 29.13
CA ALA A 3 9.15 -19.08 27.75
C ALA A 3 10.41 -19.89 27.43
N TYR A 4 10.46 -20.59 26.29
CA TYR A 4 11.66 -21.31 25.85
C TYR A 4 11.96 -21.02 24.38
N SER A 5 13.24 -21.09 24.01
CA SER A 5 13.73 -21.00 22.64
C SER A 5 14.78 -22.09 22.40
N GLN A 6 14.84 -22.64 21.20
CA GLN A 6 15.70 -23.78 20.86
C GLN A 6 16.54 -23.46 19.62
N SER A 7 17.80 -23.88 19.60
CA SER A 7 18.68 -23.80 18.43
C SER A 7 19.32 -25.16 18.13
N SER A 8 19.34 -25.55 16.86
CA SER A 8 20.12 -26.72 16.36
C SER A 8 21.58 -26.38 16.06
N LYS A 9 21.96 -25.10 16.12
CA LYS A 9 23.31 -24.61 15.78
C LYS A 9 23.97 -24.02 17.04
N PRO A 10 25.04 -24.65 17.57
CA PRO A 10 25.70 -24.23 18.81
C PRO A 10 26.15 -22.77 18.81
N GLN A 11 26.56 -22.23 17.65
CA GLN A 11 26.99 -20.83 17.53
C GLN A 11 25.89 -19.79 17.80
N PHE A 12 24.60 -20.19 17.78
CA PHE A 12 23.47 -19.27 17.98
C PHE A 12 22.89 -19.30 19.41
N VAL A 13 23.43 -20.16 20.27
CA VAL A 13 22.95 -20.33 21.65
C VAL A 13 23.20 -19.08 22.48
N GLU A 14 24.37 -18.44 22.32
CA GLU A 14 24.69 -17.22 23.06
C GLU A 14 23.83 -16.01 22.61
N ALA A 15 23.51 -15.93 21.32
CA ALA A 15 22.60 -14.91 20.79
C ALA A 15 21.17 -15.12 21.31
N THR A 16 20.73 -16.38 21.40
CA THR A 16 19.42 -16.75 21.94
C THR A 16 19.32 -16.44 23.44
N ARG A 17 20.40 -16.70 24.18
CA ARG A 17 20.54 -16.33 25.59
C ARG A 17 20.50 -14.81 25.79
N THR A 18 21.16 -14.06 24.90
CA THR A 18 21.15 -12.60 24.90
C THR A 18 19.74 -12.06 24.64
N LEU A 19 19.04 -12.59 23.64
CA LEU A 19 17.65 -12.23 23.34
C LEU A 19 16.73 -12.47 24.55
N MET A 20 16.85 -13.64 25.19
CA MET A 20 16.06 -13.95 26.40
C MET A 20 16.39 -13.01 27.55
N SER A 21 17.65 -12.57 27.67
CA SER A 21 18.06 -11.56 28.65
C SER A 21 17.47 -10.19 28.35
N GLU A 22 17.38 -9.79 27.08
CA GLU A 22 16.72 -8.55 26.65
C GLU A 22 15.22 -8.60 26.89
N VAL A 23 14.58 -9.76 26.68
CA VAL A 23 13.18 -9.97 27.05
C VAL A 23 12.98 -9.79 28.56
N VAL A 24 13.86 -10.33 29.41
CA VAL A 24 13.80 -10.09 30.86
C VAL A 24 13.96 -8.61 31.19
N ARG A 25 14.90 -7.89 30.56
CA ARG A 25 15.08 -6.45 30.77
C ARG A 25 13.86 -5.65 30.36
N LEU A 26 13.25 -5.99 29.23
CA LEU A 26 12.02 -5.39 28.75
C LEU A 26 10.90 -5.60 29.76
N LEU A 27 10.73 -6.83 30.26
CA LEU A 27 9.74 -7.16 31.29
C LEU A 27 9.96 -6.33 32.58
N VAL A 28 11.21 -6.19 33.05
CA VAL A 28 11.54 -5.33 34.20
C VAL A 28 11.17 -3.86 33.93
N ARG A 29 11.46 -3.33 32.73
CA ARG A 29 11.13 -1.94 32.34
C ARG A 29 9.63 -1.70 32.25
N CYS A 30 8.88 -2.72 31.86
CA CYS A 30 7.42 -2.70 31.87
C CYS A 30 6.84 -2.80 33.29
N GLY A 31 7.65 -3.03 34.33
CA GLY A 31 7.18 -3.13 35.71
C GLY A 31 6.81 -4.56 36.15
N VAL A 32 7.10 -5.56 35.31
CA VAL A 32 6.97 -6.98 35.68
C VAL A 32 8.06 -7.32 36.70
N LYS A 33 7.70 -7.91 37.84
CA LYS A 33 8.65 -8.38 38.86
C LYS A 33 9.44 -9.59 38.34
N ALA A 34 10.47 -9.34 37.53
CA ALA A 34 11.34 -10.39 36.98
C ALA A 34 12.64 -10.61 37.80
N ARG A 35 12.75 -10.06 39.02
CA ARG A 35 13.86 -10.36 39.95
C ARG A 35 13.78 -11.83 40.36
N GLY A 36 14.75 -12.63 39.92
CA GLY A 36 14.77 -14.09 40.12
C GLY A 36 14.52 -14.91 38.85
N ALA A 37 14.37 -14.26 37.68
CA ALA A 37 14.31 -14.94 36.40
C ALA A 37 15.58 -15.75 36.11
N THR A 38 15.46 -17.04 35.83
CA THR A 38 16.61 -17.91 35.51
C THR A 38 16.57 -18.37 34.05
N ILE A 39 17.69 -18.19 33.35
CA ILE A 39 17.90 -18.72 32.00
C ILE A 39 18.66 -20.03 32.13
N ARG A 40 18.05 -21.14 31.69
CA ARG A 40 18.63 -22.49 31.78
C ARG A 40 18.87 -23.06 30.39
N GLU A 41 20.01 -23.72 30.22
CA GLU A 41 20.35 -24.42 28.97
C GLU A 41 20.25 -25.93 29.17
N TYR A 42 19.54 -26.62 28.30
CA TYR A 42 19.37 -28.07 28.35
C TYR A 42 19.81 -28.72 27.04
N ALA A 43 20.52 -29.85 27.17
CA ALA A 43 20.67 -30.79 26.07
C ALA A 43 19.36 -31.58 25.89
N VAL A 44 18.83 -31.64 24.66
CA VAL A 44 17.49 -32.18 24.35
C VAL A 44 17.26 -33.63 24.83
N ARG A 45 18.30 -34.41 25.13
CA ARG A 45 18.16 -35.76 25.72
C ARG A 45 17.69 -35.79 27.18
N HIS A 46 17.75 -34.69 27.93
CA HIS A 46 17.48 -34.68 29.37
C HIS A 46 16.32 -33.76 29.80
N CYS A 47 15.48 -33.28 28.87
CA CYS A 47 14.37 -32.39 29.20
C CYS A 47 13.09 -33.18 29.52
N ALA A 48 12.42 -32.86 30.63
CA ALA A 48 11.10 -33.39 31.01
C ALA A 48 9.93 -32.76 30.21
N SER A 49 10.24 -32.03 29.13
CA SER A 49 9.26 -31.46 28.19
C SER A 49 8.66 -32.57 27.33
N SER A 50 7.35 -32.54 27.08
CA SER A 50 6.56 -33.56 26.37
C SER A 50 6.87 -33.69 24.86
N TYR A 51 7.97 -33.13 24.37
CA TYR A 51 8.42 -33.25 22.99
C TYR A 51 9.66 -34.14 22.92
N PRO A 52 9.56 -35.33 22.28
CA PRO A 52 10.74 -36.13 21.96
C PRO A 52 11.66 -35.32 21.03
N ALA A 53 12.93 -35.75 20.91
CA ALA A 53 13.85 -35.27 19.88
C ALA A 53 13.09 -34.95 18.58
N ALA A 54 13.33 -33.78 18.00
CA ALA A 54 12.69 -33.41 16.75
C ALA A 54 12.83 -34.57 15.75
N ARG A 55 11.78 -34.83 14.98
CA ARG A 55 11.65 -36.01 14.11
C ARG A 55 12.79 -36.16 13.08
N ASP A 56 13.64 -35.15 12.94
CA ASP A 56 14.83 -35.13 12.09
C ASP A 56 16.10 -35.71 12.73
N GLY A 57 16.10 -36.02 14.03
CA GLY A 57 17.25 -36.60 14.72
C GLY A 57 18.37 -35.60 15.06
N GLU A 58 18.18 -34.32 14.77
CA GLU A 58 19.20 -33.29 14.96
C GLU A 58 19.26 -32.81 16.43
N PRO A 59 20.43 -32.92 17.11
CA PRO A 59 20.61 -32.44 18.47
C PRO A 59 20.37 -30.92 18.53
N ARG A 60 19.54 -30.46 19.47
CA ARG A 60 19.34 -29.03 19.74
C ARG A 60 19.75 -28.69 21.19
N GLN A 61 20.04 -27.42 21.43
CA GLN A 61 20.18 -26.83 22.76
C GLN A 61 18.95 -25.97 23.03
N GLU A 62 18.26 -26.22 24.15
CA GLU A 62 17.08 -25.48 24.60
C GLU A 62 17.49 -24.44 25.65
N ILE A 63 17.13 -23.19 25.43
CA ILE A 63 17.24 -22.09 26.39
C ILE A 63 15.85 -21.80 26.96
N ARG A 64 15.66 -22.03 28.26
CA ARG A 64 14.40 -21.79 28.98
C ARG A 64 14.52 -20.62 29.94
N LEU A 65 13.52 -19.74 29.93
CA LEU A 65 13.32 -18.66 30.87
C LEU A 65 12.21 -19.02 31.87
N GLU A 66 12.58 -19.16 33.14
CA GLU A 66 11.64 -19.35 34.25
C GLU A 66 11.47 -18.04 35.03
N LEU A 67 10.23 -17.54 35.11
CA LEU A 67 9.87 -16.37 35.91
C LEU A 67 9.28 -16.82 37.28
N PRO A 68 9.52 -16.10 38.39
CA PRO A 68 8.85 -16.37 39.66
C PRO A 68 7.33 -16.13 39.58
N GLU A 69 6.57 -16.80 40.44
CA GLU A 69 5.10 -16.99 40.42
C GLU A 69 4.25 -15.87 39.78
N GLY A 70 3.34 -16.32 38.91
CA GLY A 70 2.62 -15.55 37.91
C GLY A 70 1.86 -14.32 38.41
N LEU A 71 2.02 -13.20 37.67
CA LEU A 71 1.27 -11.96 37.84
C LEU A 71 1.14 -11.21 36.49
N SER A 72 -0.04 -10.60 36.29
CA SER A 72 -0.54 -9.98 35.03
C SER A 72 -0.64 -8.45 35.09
N PHE A 73 -0.67 -7.83 33.91
CA PHE A 73 -0.30 -6.44 33.57
C PHE A 73 -1.50 -5.47 33.42
N VAL A 74 -2.64 -5.77 34.03
CA VAL A 74 -3.87 -5.00 33.85
C VAL A 74 -3.89 -3.83 34.84
N GLU A 75 -3.62 -2.60 34.41
CA GLU A 75 -4.18 -1.41 35.05
C GLU A 75 -4.07 -0.13 34.19
N ARG A 76 -5.15 0.14 33.43
CA ARG A 76 -5.69 1.45 32.95
C ARG A 76 -5.29 1.96 31.54
N VAL A 77 -6.29 2.04 30.64
CA VAL A 77 -6.84 3.25 29.91
C VAL A 77 -7.32 2.92 28.47
N GLY A 78 -8.51 3.44 28.06
CA GLY A 78 -9.28 3.07 26.85
C GLY A 78 -9.38 4.10 25.69
N TYR A 79 -9.86 3.64 24.51
CA TYR A 79 -9.54 4.19 23.17
C TYR A 79 -10.73 4.71 22.31
N ARG A 80 -11.96 4.84 22.80
CA ARG A 80 -13.11 5.27 21.95
C ARG A 80 -13.16 6.76 21.58
N TYR A 81 -12.18 7.57 22.04
CA TYR A 81 -12.11 9.02 21.76
C TYR A 81 -11.14 9.34 20.58
N CYS A 82 -10.34 8.39 20.11
CA CYS A 82 -9.17 8.74 19.29
C CYS A 82 -9.43 8.92 17.80
N ILE A 83 -10.36 8.19 17.16
CA ILE A 83 -10.50 8.23 15.69
C ILE A 83 -11.21 9.51 15.21
N ASP A 84 -12.31 9.89 15.86
CA ASP A 84 -13.00 11.16 15.57
C ASP A 84 -12.10 12.36 15.90
N LYS A 85 -11.33 12.29 17.01
CA LYS A 85 -10.30 13.28 17.32
C LYS A 85 -9.17 13.29 16.31
N ALA A 86 -8.68 12.14 15.84
CA ALA A 86 -7.54 12.07 14.93
C ALA A 86 -7.88 12.61 13.54
N LEU A 87 -9.09 12.33 13.04
CA LEU A 87 -9.58 12.89 11.78
C LEU A 87 -9.86 14.39 11.90
N ARG A 88 -10.54 14.83 12.98
CA ARG A 88 -10.74 16.25 13.29
C ARG A 88 -9.42 16.99 13.53
N ALA A 89 -8.45 16.34 14.19
CA ALA A 89 -7.11 16.88 14.44
C ALA A 89 -6.27 16.92 13.17
N SER A 90 -6.43 15.98 12.24
CA SER A 90 -5.75 15.99 10.95
C SER A 90 -6.29 17.12 10.05
N ALA A 91 -7.61 17.32 10.03
CA ALA A 91 -8.22 18.46 9.35
C ALA A 91 -7.80 19.80 9.98
N ALA A 92 -7.80 19.88 11.32
CA ALA A 92 -7.29 21.06 12.04
C ALA A 92 -5.79 21.27 11.79
N ALA A 93 -4.99 20.21 11.74
CA ALA A 93 -3.56 20.28 11.47
C ALA A 93 -3.26 20.81 10.06
N ALA A 94 -4.10 20.52 9.06
CA ALA A 94 -3.97 21.12 7.74
C ALA A 94 -4.16 22.65 7.78
N TYR A 95 -5.18 23.13 8.51
CA TYR A 95 -5.39 24.57 8.73
C TYR A 95 -4.22 25.21 9.49
N TRP A 96 -3.74 24.57 10.55
CA TRP A 96 -2.63 25.09 11.36
C TRP A 96 -1.28 25.08 10.62
N ARG A 97 -1.01 24.07 9.79
CA ARG A 97 0.19 24.04 8.92
C ARG A 97 0.15 25.15 7.88
N MET A 98 -1.02 25.47 7.33
CA MET A 98 -1.19 26.60 6.42
C MET A 98 -0.87 27.92 7.14
N VAL A 99 -1.43 28.15 8.33
CA VAL A 99 -1.16 29.36 9.16
C VAL A 99 0.31 29.45 9.57
N ASP A 100 0.92 28.33 9.96
CA ASP A 100 2.33 28.25 10.35
C ASP A 100 3.28 28.52 9.17
N THR A 101 2.95 27.96 7.99
CA THR A 101 3.71 28.20 6.75
C THR A 101 3.70 29.68 6.38
N ILE A 102 2.55 30.35 6.46
CA ILE A 102 2.44 31.81 6.25
C ILE A 102 3.26 32.57 7.28
N ASN A 103 3.24 32.15 8.55
CA ASN A 103 4.04 32.79 9.60
C ASN A 103 5.54 32.68 9.33
N ARG A 104 6.00 31.51 8.86
CA ARG A 104 7.40 31.29 8.49
C ARG A 104 7.79 32.15 7.28
N GLN A 105 6.95 32.18 6.25
CA GLN A 105 7.17 32.98 5.04
C GLN A 105 7.25 34.49 5.34
N ARG A 106 6.33 35.01 6.17
CA ARG A 106 6.32 36.44 6.52
C ARG A 106 7.51 36.84 7.42
N LEU A 107 7.99 35.95 8.28
CA LEU A 107 9.15 36.21 9.15
C LEU A 107 10.44 36.17 8.34
N TRP A 108 10.56 35.21 7.41
CA TRP A 108 11.65 35.19 6.44
C TRP A 108 11.68 36.49 5.62
N MET A 109 10.53 36.95 5.13
CA MET A 109 10.43 38.23 4.42
C MET A 109 10.87 39.42 5.29
N ALA A 110 10.56 39.41 6.58
CA ALA A 110 10.96 40.47 7.51
C ALA A 110 12.48 40.48 7.73
N ASP A 111 13.07 39.33 8.04
CA ASP A 111 14.52 39.18 8.22
C ASP A 111 15.25 39.62 6.93
N ARG A 112 14.77 39.18 5.77
CA ARG A 112 15.37 39.53 4.49
C ARG A 112 15.26 41.03 4.16
N LEU A 113 14.15 41.67 4.53
CA LEU A 113 13.98 43.12 4.38
C LEU A 113 14.95 43.90 5.28
N GLU A 114 15.19 43.43 6.50
CA GLU A 114 16.17 44.06 7.41
C GLU A 114 17.60 43.93 6.87
N GLU A 115 17.98 42.78 6.33
CA GLU A 115 19.26 42.59 5.64
C GLU A 115 19.42 43.56 4.46
N LEU A 116 18.42 43.62 3.58
CA LEU A 116 18.43 44.52 2.43
C LEU A 116 18.49 45.99 2.85
N HIS A 117 17.88 46.36 3.99
CA HIS A 117 17.94 47.73 4.50
C HIS A 117 19.35 48.13 4.93
N LEU A 118 20.12 47.20 5.51
CA LEU A 118 21.51 47.42 5.91
C LEU A 118 22.43 47.53 4.68
N ASP A 119 22.21 46.69 3.66
CA ASP A 119 23.04 46.66 2.45
C ASP A 119 22.69 47.77 1.44
N LYS A 120 21.43 48.22 1.42
CA LYS A 120 20.89 49.15 0.42
C LYS A 120 20.10 50.30 1.06
N ALA A 121 20.73 51.01 2.00
CA ALA A 121 20.09 52.04 2.82
C ALA A 121 19.36 53.17 2.04
N ASN A 122 19.67 53.40 0.76
CA ASN A 122 19.06 54.44 -0.08
C ASN A 122 17.88 53.94 -0.96
N GLU A 123 17.57 52.63 -0.98
CA GLU A 123 16.44 52.11 -1.74
C GLU A 123 15.11 52.26 -0.98
N SER A 124 13.99 52.31 -1.72
CA SER A 124 12.66 52.37 -1.11
C SER A 124 12.25 51.01 -0.53
N PHE A 125 11.45 51.02 0.55
CA PHE A 125 10.87 49.80 1.14
C PHE A 125 10.16 48.92 0.11
N HIS A 126 9.42 49.55 -0.82
CA HIS A 126 8.71 48.85 -1.89
C HIS A 126 9.65 48.12 -2.86
N ALA A 127 10.78 48.72 -3.22
CA ALA A 127 11.78 48.10 -4.10
C ALA A 127 12.44 46.90 -3.41
N MET A 128 12.84 47.06 -2.13
CA MET A 128 13.42 45.97 -1.35
C MET A 128 12.42 44.81 -1.13
N ARG A 129 11.13 45.11 -0.89
CA ARG A 129 10.09 44.07 -0.78
C ARG A 129 9.90 43.30 -2.09
N ALA A 130 9.96 43.97 -3.24
CA ALA A 130 9.84 43.31 -4.53
C ALA A 130 10.99 42.31 -4.77
N VAL A 131 12.22 42.69 -4.37
CA VAL A 131 13.39 41.79 -4.44
C VAL A 131 13.21 40.59 -3.51
N ALA A 132 12.90 40.82 -2.23
CA ALA A 132 12.69 39.74 -1.26
C ALA A 132 11.54 38.81 -1.67
N ALA A 133 10.45 39.35 -2.21
CA ALA A 133 9.30 38.56 -2.69
C ALA A 133 9.67 37.66 -3.88
N ALA A 134 10.48 38.17 -4.83
CA ALA A 134 10.97 37.37 -5.94
C ALA A 134 11.90 36.24 -5.47
N GLU A 135 12.77 36.52 -4.49
CA GLU A 135 13.64 35.52 -3.88
C GLU A 135 12.83 34.43 -3.16
N LEU A 136 11.85 34.79 -2.31
CA LEU A 136 11.00 33.81 -1.63
C LEU A 136 10.23 32.95 -2.63
N THR A 137 9.63 33.58 -3.64
CA THR A 137 8.84 32.88 -4.68
C THR A 137 9.69 31.91 -5.50
N SER A 138 10.99 32.17 -5.65
CA SER A 138 11.92 31.24 -6.30
C SER A 138 12.27 30.02 -5.45
N GLN A 139 12.12 30.11 -4.12
CA GLN A 139 12.43 29.03 -3.18
C GLN A 139 11.21 28.16 -2.87
N GLU A 140 10.04 28.77 -2.68
CA GLU A 140 8.79 28.08 -2.39
C GLU A 140 7.56 28.88 -2.84
N THR A 141 6.44 28.20 -3.05
CA THR A 141 5.17 28.87 -3.40
C THR A 141 4.63 29.65 -2.21
N PRO A 142 4.42 30.97 -2.30
CA PRO A 142 3.84 31.76 -1.23
C PRO A 142 2.37 31.38 -1.02
N LEU A 143 1.98 31.00 0.21
CA LEU A 143 0.58 30.76 0.55
C LEU A 143 -0.07 32.09 0.93
N PHE A 144 -1.21 32.44 0.33
CA PHE A 144 -1.87 33.74 0.53
C PHE A 144 -0.87 34.93 0.44
N PRO A 145 -0.42 35.26 -0.77
CA PRO A 145 0.67 36.21 -1.03
C PRO A 145 0.56 37.53 -0.26
N HIS A 146 -0.66 38.03 -0.06
CA HIS A 146 -0.91 39.21 0.76
C HIS A 146 -0.20 39.17 2.12
N TYR A 147 -0.31 38.05 2.83
CA TYR A 147 0.30 37.88 4.16
C TYR A 147 1.74 37.39 4.07
N SER A 148 2.03 36.43 3.19
CA SER A 148 3.34 35.79 3.12
C SER A 148 4.40 36.70 2.51
N LEU A 149 4.03 37.60 1.60
CA LEU A 149 4.92 38.56 0.94
C LEU A 149 4.83 39.97 1.57
N LEU A 150 4.12 40.11 2.69
CA LEU A 150 3.91 41.39 3.39
C LEU A 150 3.34 42.50 2.48
N GLU A 151 2.39 42.13 1.62
CA GLU A 151 1.70 43.10 0.76
C GLU A 151 0.86 44.04 1.65
N GLY A 152 1.01 45.35 1.46
CA GLY A 152 0.39 46.37 2.31
C GLY A 152 1.27 46.89 3.46
N HIS A 153 2.45 46.30 3.71
CA HIS A 153 3.47 46.93 4.55
C HIS A 153 4.22 48.03 3.77
N ASP A 154 4.52 49.14 4.45
CA ASP A 154 5.12 50.35 3.87
C ASP A 154 6.40 50.83 4.61
N ARG A 155 6.73 50.22 5.75
CA ARG A 155 7.81 50.66 6.64
C ARG A 155 8.38 49.53 7.49
N PHE A 156 9.66 49.64 7.84
CA PHE A 156 10.39 48.67 8.67
C PHE A 156 9.86 48.53 10.10
N SER A 157 9.41 49.62 10.71
CA SER A 157 8.91 49.62 12.11
C SER A 157 7.61 48.83 12.32
N ARG A 158 7.02 48.28 11.26
CA ARG A 158 5.82 47.44 11.29
C ARG A 158 6.07 46.00 10.83
N LEU A 159 7.33 45.59 10.68
CA LEU A 159 7.65 44.22 10.31
C LEU A 159 7.28 43.24 11.44
N PRO A 160 6.83 42.02 11.09
CA PRO A 160 6.60 40.98 12.09
C PRO A 160 7.93 40.58 12.75
N SER A 161 7.92 40.35 14.06
CA SER A 161 9.09 39.91 14.81
C SER A 161 8.94 38.47 15.30
N HIS A 162 10.07 37.78 15.46
CA HIS A 162 10.15 36.44 16.07
C HIS A 162 9.70 36.42 17.54
N SER A 163 9.80 37.55 18.24
CA SER A 163 9.35 37.73 19.63
C SER A 163 7.86 38.09 19.77
N GLY A 164 7.17 38.32 18.65
CA GLY A 164 5.77 38.73 18.62
C GLY A 164 4.77 37.58 18.77
N ARG A 165 3.47 37.92 18.90
CA ARG A 165 2.40 36.91 18.81
C ARG A 165 2.41 36.29 17.40
N GLY A 166 2.20 34.97 17.33
CA GLY A 166 2.14 34.21 16.07
C GLY A 166 1.12 34.77 15.07
N PHE A 167 1.25 34.37 13.79
CA PHE A 167 0.44 34.91 12.71
C PHE A 167 -1.07 34.81 13.00
N ARG A 168 -1.72 35.98 12.97
CA ARG A 168 -3.17 36.11 13.01
C ARG A 168 -3.57 36.87 11.76
N PRO A 169 -4.34 36.24 10.84
CA PRO A 169 -4.79 36.92 9.64
C PRO A 169 -5.80 38.00 10.04
N LEU A 170 -5.35 39.25 9.96
CA LEU A 170 -6.17 40.45 10.07
C LEU A 170 -6.71 40.77 8.67
N HIS A 171 -7.94 41.28 8.55
CA HIS A 171 -8.56 41.61 7.26
C HIS A 171 -8.86 40.40 6.34
N ARG A 172 -9.34 39.30 6.94
CA ARG A 172 -9.64 38.03 6.23
C ARG A 172 -10.55 38.21 5.01
N GLU A 173 -11.60 39.01 5.15
CA GLU A 173 -12.60 39.22 4.11
C GLU A 173 -12.05 39.96 2.88
N SER A 174 -11.23 40.99 3.07
CA SER A 174 -10.65 41.76 1.96
C SER A 174 -9.51 41.03 1.24
N CYS A 175 -9.01 39.93 1.80
CA CYS A 175 -7.89 39.15 1.29
C CYS A 175 -8.29 37.71 0.96
N GLU A 176 -9.60 37.42 0.92
CA GLU A 176 -10.18 36.10 0.63
C GLU A 176 -9.60 34.95 1.49
N PHE A 177 -9.22 35.27 2.73
CA PHE A 177 -8.63 34.28 3.64
C PHE A 177 -9.72 33.52 4.40
N PRO A 178 -9.91 32.20 4.16
CA PRO A 178 -11.03 31.47 4.72
C PRO A 178 -10.89 31.31 6.24
N SER A 179 -12.02 31.44 6.95
CA SER A 179 -12.12 30.96 8.32
C SER A 179 -11.93 29.44 8.39
N PRO A 180 -11.57 28.86 9.56
CA PRO A 180 -11.47 27.41 9.69
C PRO A 180 -12.73 26.68 9.23
N SER A 181 -13.91 27.21 9.58
CA SER A 181 -15.21 26.64 9.23
C SER A 181 -15.51 26.67 7.73
N GLU A 182 -15.09 27.73 7.03
CA GLU A 182 -15.24 27.84 5.57
C GLU A 182 -14.28 26.91 4.84
N LEU A 183 -13.01 26.83 5.29
CA LEU A 183 -12.05 25.90 4.72
C LEU A 183 -12.52 24.45 4.89
N PHE A 184 -13.02 24.08 6.07
CA PHE A 184 -13.55 22.73 6.32
C PHE A 184 -14.81 22.43 5.49
N ALA A 185 -15.62 23.45 5.19
CA ALA A 185 -16.76 23.31 4.28
C ALA A 185 -16.29 23.03 2.84
N GLN A 186 -15.32 23.79 2.35
CA GLN A 186 -14.73 23.62 1.02
C GLN A 186 -14.05 22.25 0.87
N MET A 187 -13.48 21.71 1.95
CA MET A 187 -12.87 20.39 2.00
C MET A 187 -13.89 19.23 2.11
N GLY A 188 -15.18 19.52 2.27
CA GLY A 188 -16.22 18.50 2.45
C GLY A 188 -16.18 17.77 3.80
N VAL A 189 -15.47 18.33 4.79
CA VAL A 189 -15.26 17.72 6.13
C VAL A 189 -15.98 18.45 7.25
N ARG A 190 -16.75 19.50 6.94
CA ARG A 190 -17.49 20.30 7.93
C ARG A 190 -18.44 19.46 8.76
N ASP A 191 -19.13 18.50 8.14
CA ASP A 191 -20.09 17.63 8.82
C ASP A 191 -19.43 16.62 9.76
N TRP A 192 -18.11 16.40 9.64
CA TRP A 192 -17.36 15.62 10.62
C TRP A 192 -17.33 16.28 11.99
N PHE A 193 -17.60 17.58 12.07
CA PHE A 193 -17.69 18.33 13.32
C PHE A 193 -19.14 18.47 13.83
N ALA A 194 -20.12 17.88 13.13
CA ALA A 194 -21.52 17.80 13.58
C ALA A 194 -21.71 16.67 14.62
N ALA A 195 -22.84 16.68 15.33
CA ALA A 195 -23.18 15.65 16.31
C ALA A 195 -23.71 14.37 15.61
N PRO A 196 -23.31 13.15 16.02
CA PRO A 196 -23.74 11.91 15.35
C PRO A 196 -25.19 11.51 15.68
N GLU A 197 -25.93 11.02 14.67
CA GLU A 197 -27.28 10.44 14.81
C GLU A 197 -27.26 8.89 14.85
N LYS A 198 -28.31 8.26 15.40
CA LYS A 198 -28.43 6.81 15.59
C LYS A 198 -29.13 6.14 14.39
N GLN A 199 -28.61 4.99 13.94
CA GLN A 199 -29.24 4.18 12.89
C GLN A 199 -29.39 2.72 13.36
N ASP A 200 -30.62 2.18 13.29
CA ASP A 200 -31.01 0.84 13.75
C ASP A 200 -31.08 -0.20 12.60
N SER A 201 -30.64 -1.42 12.94
CA SER A 201 -30.99 -2.78 12.47
C SER A 201 -30.97 -3.18 10.97
N ILE A 202 -30.12 -4.17 10.63
CA ILE A 202 -30.40 -5.21 9.60
C ILE A 202 -29.81 -6.55 10.08
N GLU A 203 -30.62 -7.62 10.08
CA GLU A 203 -30.27 -9.02 10.36
C GLU A 203 -30.12 -9.84 9.07
N ASP A 204 -29.04 -10.63 8.91
CA ASP A 204 -28.97 -11.79 8.01
C ASP A 204 -27.86 -12.76 8.48
N PRO A 205 -28.06 -14.09 8.59
CA PRO A 205 -27.08 -14.98 9.21
C PRO A 205 -26.12 -15.58 8.17
N LYS A 206 -24.88 -15.09 8.14
CA LYS A 206 -23.79 -15.62 7.30
C LYS A 206 -23.22 -16.92 7.88
N ARG A 207 -22.78 -17.83 6.99
CA ARG A 207 -22.06 -19.07 7.33
C ARG A 207 -20.55 -18.88 7.09
N TYR A 208 -19.76 -19.30 8.07
CA TYR A 208 -18.35 -18.95 8.25
C TYR A 208 -17.37 -19.99 7.67
N CYS A 209 -16.13 -19.57 7.39
CA CYS A 209 -14.97 -20.44 7.09
C CYS A 209 -14.21 -20.94 8.32
N ALA A 210 -14.75 -20.70 9.52
CA ALA A 210 -14.41 -21.41 10.76
C ALA A 210 -15.71 -21.57 11.55
N ALA A 211 -15.96 -22.74 12.14
CA ALA A 211 -17.21 -23.00 12.84
C ALA A 211 -17.38 -21.99 14.00
N LYS A 212 -18.58 -21.37 14.11
CA LYS A 212 -18.90 -20.35 15.14
C LYS A 212 -18.71 -20.87 16.57
N ASP A 213 -18.69 -22.18 16.73
CA ASP A 213 -18.53 -22.98 17.94
C ASP A 213 -17.13 -23.60 18.08
N ALA A 214 -16.13 -23.16 17.30
CA ALA A 214 -14.75 -23.58 17.48
C ALA A 214 -14.20 -23.08 18.83
N LEU A 215 -14.16 -23.96 19.83
CA LEU A 215 -13.71 -23.67 21.20
C LEU A 215 -12.18 -23.54 21.36
N THR A 216 -11.42 -23.64 20.27
CA THR A 216 -9.98 -23.43 20.26
C THR A 216 -9.58 -22.63 19.03
N LEU A 217 -9.40 -21.32 19.21
CA LEU A 217 -8.66 -20.44 18.29
C LEU A 217 -7.27 -20.16 18.88
N PRO A 218 -6.25 -19.98 18.04
CA PRO A 218 -4.86 -20.18 18.45
C PRO A 218 -4.33 -19.08 19.34
N THR A 219 -3.51 -19.47 20.31
CA THR A 219 -2.70 -18.52 21.05
C THR A 219 -1.65 -17.87 20.14
N PHE A 220 -1.62 -16.54 20.13
CA PHE A 220 -0.63 -15.78 19.37
C PHE A 220 0.77 -15.97 19.96
N THR A 221 1.68 -16.51 19.15
CA THR A 221 3.12 -16.48 19.45
C THR A 221 3.78 -15.86 18.23
N LEU A 222 4.24 -14.61 18.37
CA LEU A 222 5.00 -13.95 17.32
C LEU A 222 6.37 -14.63 17.21
N GLY A 223 6.58 -15.42 16.17
CA GLY A 223 7.84 -16.05 15.84
C GLY A 223 8.48 -15.38 14.63
N VAL A 224 9.79 -15.18 14.67
CA VAL A 224 10.56 -15.01 13.43
C VAL A 224 10.60 -16.38 12.76
N SER A 225 9.87 -16.53 11.65
CA SER A 225 9.77 -17.78 10.90
C SER A 225 11.06 -18.06 10.14
N ASP A 226 11.67 -17.01 9.61
CA ASP A 226 12.90 -17.07 8.85
C ASP A 226 13.56 -15.67 8.78
N ARG A 227 14.86 -15.62 8.55
CA ARG A 227 15.61 -14.42 8.17
C ARG A 227 16.22 -14.70 6.81
N ARG A 228 15.71 -14.01 5.79
CA ARG A 228 16.09 -14.24 4.40
C ARG A 228 16.64 -12.96 3.78
N ASP A 229 17.47 -13.13 2.77
CA ASP A 229 17.92 -12.03 1.93
C ASP A 229 16.81 -11.67 0.92
N ALA A 230 16.37 -10.42 0.93
CA ALA A 230 15.55 -9.83 -0.13
C ALA A 230 16.38 -8.82 -0.90
N GLY A 231 17.02 -9.28 -1.97
CA GLY A 231 18.05 -8.52 -2.67
C GLY A 231 19.28 -8.36 -1.77
N LEU A 232 19.73 -7.12 -1.57
CA LEU A 232 20.89 -6.79 -0.73
C LEU A 232 20.54 -6.56 0.76
N LYS A 233 19.27 -6.77 1.16
CA LYS A 233 18.81 -6.48 2.52
C LYS A 233 18.26 -7.72 3.19
N GLU A 234 18.61 -7.87 4.46
CA GLU A 234 18.05 -8.90 5.31
C GLU A 234 16.63 -8.50 5.73
N VAL A 235 15.70 -9.42 5.56
CA VAL A 235 14.30 -9.26 5.93
C VAL A 235 13.87 -10.42 6.82
N PHE A 236 12.90 -10.13 7.68
CA PHE A 236 12.36 -11.11 8.62
C PHE A 236 10.98 -11.54 8.15
N ASP A 237 10.78 -12.85 8.06
CA ASP A 237 9.45 -13.40 7.96
C ASP A 237 8.90 -13.58 9.36
N ILE A 238 7.67 -13.14 9.55
CA ILE A 238 7.04 -13.12 10.85
C ILE A 238 5.85 -14.06 10.80
N SER A 239 5.79 -15.05 11.68
CA SER A 239 4.59 -15.87 11.90
C SER A 239 3.96 -15.49 13.22
N VAL A 240 2.63 -15.49 13.25
CA VAL A 240 1.86 -15.37 14.49
C VAL A 240 1.27 -16.73 14.89
N HIS A 241 1.17 -17.66 13.92
CA HIS A 241 0.77 -19.06 14.05
C HIS A 241 1.19 -19.80 12.76
N PRO A 242 1.29 -21.15 12.70
CA PRO A 242 1.54 -21.90 11.44
C PRO A 242 0.60 -21.60 10.27
N VAL A 243 -0.50 -20.87 10.50
CA VAL A 243 -1.48 -20.45 9.48
C VAL A 243 -1.38 -18.95 9.13
N HIS A 244 -0.82 -18.13 10.03
CA HIS A 244 -0.73 -16.67 9.87
C HIS A 244 0.73 -16.26 9.79
N ALA A 245 1.20 -15.95 8.59
CA ALA A 245 2.56 -15.54 8.35
C ALA A 245 2.64 -14.37 7.36
N PHE A 246 3.52 -13.43 7.67
CA PHE A 246 3.87 -12.27 6.88
C PHE A 246 5.25 -12.54 6.30
N PHE A 247 5.26 -12.94 5.03
CA PHE A 247 6.49 -13.23 4.32
C PHE A 247 6.95 -12.00 3.55
N ALA A 248 8.22 -11.67 3.72
CA ALA A 248 8.89 -10.71 2.87
C ALA A 248 9.13 -11.39 1.50
N SER A 249 8.21 -11.12 0.56
CA SER A 249 8.23 -11.70 -0.79
C SER A 249 9.16 -10.98 -1.76
N GLY A 250 9.71 -9.83 -1.37
CA GLY A 250 10.63 -9.01 -2.15
C GLY A 250 10.33 -7.52 -2.06
N VAL A 251 11.16 -6.70 -2.71
CA VAL A 251 10.95 -5.25 -2.83
C VAL A 251 10.35 -4.96 -4.20
N GLY A 252 9.03 -4.77 -4.26
CA GLY A 252 8.31 -4.52 -5.51
C GLY A 252 6.81 -4.33 -5.29
N VAL A 253 6.08 -4.01 -6.36
CA VAL A 253 4.65 -3.67 -6.27
C VAL A 253 3.77 -4.89 -5.96
N ALA A 254 4.15 -6.10 -6.41
CA ALA A 254 3.56 -7.40 -6.06
C ALA A 254 2.00 -7.40 -5.97
N ASN A 255 1.45 -7.65 -4.78
CA ASN A 255 0.00 -7.73 -4.54
C ASN A 255 -0.74 -6.43 -4.90
N CYS A 256 -0.11 -5.27 -4.76
CA CYS A 256 -0.72 -3.97 -5.08
C CYS A 256 -1.04 -3.84 -6.58
N ILE A 257 -0.26 -4.50 -7.45
CA ILE A 257 -0.50 -4.58 -8.90
C ILE A 257 -1.14 -5.91 -9.31
N GLY A 258 -1.69 -6.69 -8.37
CA GLY A 258 -2.38 -7.94 -8.68
C GLY A 258 -1.47 -9.11 -9.02
N ASN A 259 -0.15 -8.96 -8.81
CA ASN A 259 0.81 -10.07 -8.92
C ASN A 259 0.82 -10.86 -7.61
N SER A 260 -0.35 -11.36 -7.20
CA SER A 260 -0.58 -12.05 -5.93
C SER A 260 -0.27 -13.54 -5.96
N GLY A 261 -0.06 -14.10 -7.16
CA GLY A 261 0.14 -15.53 -7.34
C GLY A 261 -1.15 -16.33 -7.10
N PRO A 262 -1.12 -17.67 -7.22
CA PRO A 262 -2.27 -18.50 -6.97
C PRO A 262 -2.54 -18.66 -5.47
N LEU A 263 -3.82 -18.73 -5.08
CA LEU A 263 -4.22 -19.28 -3.78
C LEU A 263 -3.83 -20.76 -3.69
N LYS A 264 -3.70 -21.28 -2.47
CA LYS A 264 -3.50 -22.72 -2.26
C LYS A 264 -4.66 -23.51 -2.90
N PRO A 265 -4.40 -24.65 -3.56
CA PRO A 265 -5.43 -25.41 -4.28
C PRO A 265 -6.67 -25.74 -3.43
N GLU A 266 -6.47 -26.08 -2.15
CA GLU A 266 -7.54 -26.39 -1.20
C GLU A 266 -8.42 -25.16 -0.88
N ILE A 267 -7.84 -23.96 -0.82
CA ILE A 267 -8.58 -22.70 -0.60
C ILE A 267 -9.37 -22.36 -1.87
N SER A 268 -8.73 -22.42 -3.04
CA SER A 268 -9.40 -22.19 -4.33
C SER A 268 -10.59 -23.13 -4.53
N ALA A 269 -10.41 -24.42 -4.22
CA ALA A 269 -11.48 -25.41 -4.30
C ALA A 269 -12.63 -25.09 -3.33
N ALA A 270 -12.34 -24.71 -2.09
CA ALA A 270 -13.35 -24.35 -1.10
C ALA A 270 -14.15 -23.09 -1.51
N VAL A 271 -13.47 -22.04 -1.99
CA VAL A 271 -14.12 -20.81 -2.48
C VAL A 271 -15.09 -21.12 -3.61
N LYS A 272 -14.68 -21.94 -4.58
CA LYS A 272 -15.51 -22.34 -5.72
C LYS A 272 -16.67 -23.24 -5.31
N ALA A 273 -16.40 -24.29 -4.53
CA ALA A 273 -17.41 -25.27 -4.15
C ALA A 273 -18.49 -24.68 -3.25
N GLY A 274 -18.13 -23.72 -2.38
CA GLY A 274 -19.07 -23.06 -1.48
C GLY A 274 -19.68 -21.76 -2.02
N ASP A 275 -19.36 -21.34 -3.25
CA ASP A 275 -19.68 -20.01 -3.81
C ASP A 275 -19.41 -18.87 -2.79
N LEU A 276 -18.26 -18.94 -2.14
CA LEU A 276 -17.92 -18.05 -1.03
C LEU A 276 -17.51 -16.67 -1.54
N THR A 277 -17.98 -15.63 -0.87
CA THR A 277 -17.45 -14.27 -1.03
C THR A 277 -16.11 -14.16 -0.29
N ALA A 278 -15.03 -14.58 -0.95
CA ALA A 278 -13.68 -14.40 -0.44
C ALA A 278 -13.31 -12.92 -0.43
N CYS A 279 -12.59 -12.52 0.63
CA CYS A 279 -12.16 -11.15 0.87
C CYS A 279 -10.64 -11.04 0.95
N ALA A 280 -10.09 -9.91 0.52
CA ALA A 280 -8.70 -9.52 0.78
C ALA A 280 -8.64 -8.20 1.53
N VAL A 281 -7.67 -8.09 2.43
CA VAL A 281 -7.30 -6.84 3.10
C VAL A 281 -5.86 -6.52 2.72
N LEU A 282 -5.61 -5.30 2.25
CA LEU A 282 -4.28 -4.89 1.83
C LEU A 282 -3.98 -3.44 2.23
N SER A 283 -2.72 -3.18 2.56
CA SER A 283 -2.20 -1.83 2.78
C SER A 283 -1.74 -1.17 1.47
N GLY A 284 -2.57 -1.29 0.45
CA GLY A 284 -2.40 -0.67 -0.87
C GLY A 284 -3.27 0.58 -1.03
N ASN A 285 -3.49 0.99 -2.27
CA ASN A 285 -4.28 2.18 -2.60
C ASN A 285 -5.40 1.94 -3.63
N ARG A 286 -5.56 0.72 -4.14
CA ARG A 286 -6.60 0.33 -5.11
C ARG A 286 -7.18 -1.03 -4.76
N ASN A 287 -8.49 -1.17 -4.88
CA ASN A 287 -9.24 -2.35 -4.44
C ASN A 287 -10.37 -2.75 -5.42
N PHE A 288 -10.22 -2.44 -6.71
CA PHE A 288 -11.19 -2.82 -7.72
C PHE A 288 -11.40 -4.35 -7.78
N GLU A 289 -12.59 -4.78 -8.20
CA GLU A 289 -12.90 -6.21 -8.35
C GLU A 289 -11.92 -6.88 -9.33
N GLY A 290 -11.44 -8.09 -8.97
CA GLY A 290 -10.49 -8.85 -9.79
C GLY A 290 -9.06 -8.27 -9.85
N ARG A 291 -8.81 -7.11 -9.21
CA ARG A 291 -7.50 -6.44 -9.25
C ARG A 291 -6.45 -7.15 -8.41
N VAL A 292 -6.81 -7.53 -7.19
CA VAL A 292 -5.90 -8.08 -6.20
C VAL A 292 -5.68 -9.56 -6.46
N HIS A 293 -6.76 -10.32 -6.65
CA HIS A 293 -6.74 -11.73 -7.01
C HIS A 293 -8.02 -12.10 -7.77
N PRO A 294 -7.98 -12.95 -8.82
CA PRO A 294 -9.16 -13.29 -9.62
C PRO A 294 -10.27 -14.00 -8.85
N GLU A 295 -9.92 -14.74 -7.80
CA GLU A 295 -10.87 -15.49 -6.96
C GLU A 295 -11.37 -14.69 -5.73
N VAL A 296 -11.00 -13.42 -5.60
CA VAL A 296 -11.42 -12.54 -4.49
C VAL A 296 -12.40 -11.50 -5.01
N ARG A 297 -13.62 -11.48 -4.44
CA ARG A 297 -14.70 -10.57 -4.86
C ARG A 297 -14.67 -9.23 -4.11
N MET A 298 -14.28 -9.24 -2.84
CA MET A 298 -14.23 -8.03 -2.01
C MET A 298 -12.81 -7.70 -1.57
N ASN A 299 -12.38 -6.47 -1.78
CA ASN A 299 -11.03 -6.02 -1.43
C ASN A 299 -11.12 -4.75 -0.57
N PHE A 300 -10.42 -4.73 0.56
CA PHE A 300 -10.48 -3.64 1.53
C PHE A 300 -9.10 -3.03 1.73
N LEU A 301 -9.04 -1.71 1.62
CA LEU A 301 -7.83 -0.94 1.92
C LEU A 301 -7.79 -0.66 3.41
N ALA A 302 -6.68 -1.01 4.06
CA ALA A 302 -6.51 -0.80 5.49
C ALA A 302 -5.06 -0.42 5.82
N SER A 303 -4.83 0.16 6.99
CA SER A 303 -3.47 0.40 7.45
C SER A 303 -2.72 -0.93 7.66
N PRO A 304 -1.38 -0.97 7.57
CA PRO A 304 -0.60 -2.18 7.84
C PRO A 304 -0.99 -2.93 9.14
N PRO A 305 -1.18 -2.27 10.30
CA PRO A 305 -1.60 -2.98 11.52
C PRO A 305 -3.03 -3.55 11.44
N LEU A 306 -3.94 -2.95 10.67
CA LEU A 306 -5.27 -3.55 10.42
C LEU A 306 -5.21 -4.76 9.50
N VAL A 307 -4.29 -4.78 8.52
CA VAL A 307 -4.04 -6.00 7.72
C VAL A 307 -3.63 -7.15 8.64
N VAL A 308 -2.77 -6.86 9.63
CA VAL A 308 -2.38 -7.86 10.64
C VAL A 308 -3.59 -8.28 11.47
N ALA A 309 -4.37 -7.33 12.01
CA ALA A 309 -5.56 -7.63 12.82
C ALA A 309 -6.57 -8.53 12.10
N TYR A 310 -6.90 -8.23 10.84
CA TYR A 310 -7.83 -9.06 10.06
C TYR A 310 -7.24 -10.40 9.63
N ALA A 311 -5.92 -10.47 9.41
CA ALA A 311 -5.26 -11.76 9.22
C ALA A 311 -5.34 -12.63 10.48
N LEU A 312 -5.23 -12.04 11.68
CA LEU A 312 -5.39 -12.77 12.95
C LEU A 312 -6.83 -13.20 13.20
N ALA A 313 -7.80 -12.32 12.93
CA ALA A 313 -9.21 -12.65 13.06
C ALA A 313 -9.66 -13.70 12.03
N GLY A 314 -9.00 -13.78 10.87
CA GLY A 314 -9.34 -14.71 9.78
C GLY A 314 -10.67 -14.39 9.08
N THR A 315 -11.31 -13.27 9.42
CA THR A 315 -12.59 -12.82 8.85
C THR A 315 -12.69 -11.29 8.88
N LEU A 316 -13.45 -10.73 7.94
CA LEU A 316 -13.90 -9.34 7.98
C LEU A 316 -15.26 -9.17 8.67
N ASP A 317 -15.96 -10.26 8.93
CA ASP A 317 -17.26 -10.30 9.61
C ASP A 317 -17.02 -10.36 11.13
N VAL A 318 -16.35 -9.34 11.65
CA VAL A 318 -15.99 -9.17 13.06
C VAL A 318 -15.99 -7.69 13.40
N ASP A 319 -16.68 -7.32 14.49
CA ASP A 319 -16.55 -5.99 15.06
C ASP A 319 -15.31 -5.93 15.94
N LEU A 320 -14.17 -5.55 15.35
CA LEU A 320 -12.90 -5.39 16.06
C LEU A 320 -12.95 -4.40 17.24
N SER A 321 -14.02 -3.60 17.38
CA SER A 321 -14.19 -2.67 18.51
C SER A 321 -14.83 -3.31 19.74
N THR A 322 -15.51 -4.44 19.59
CA THR A 322 -16.24 -5.11 20.68
C THR A 322 -15.93 -6.60 20.79
N GLU A 323 -15.56 -7.25 19.68
CA GLU A 323 -15.26 -8.68 19.61
C GLU A 323 -13.76 -8.94 19.73
N PRO A 324 -13.35 -10.04 20.38
CA PRO A 324 -11.95 -10.40 20.50
C PRO A 324 -11.39 -10.93 19.16
N LEU A 325 -10.10 -10.67 18.93
CA LEU A 325 -9.32 -11.26 17.84
C LEU A 325 -9.08 -12.75 18.03
N GLY A 326 -9.10 -13.23 19.28
CA GLY A 326 -8.86 -14.62 19.63
C GLY A 326 -8.74 -14.80 21.14
N THR A 327 -8.15 -15.91 21.56
CA THR A 327 -7.91 -16.23 22.97
C THR A 327 -6.43 -16.47 23.23
N ASP A 328 -5.93 -16.07 24.39
CA ASP A 328 -4.56 -16.34 24.82
C ASP A 328 -4.38 -17.82 25.26
N LYS A 329 -3.21 -18.15 25.81
CA LYS A 329 -2.85 -19.53 26.25
C LYS A 329 -3.70 -19.97 27.44
N GLU A 330 -4.24 -19.00 28.16
CA GLU A 330 -5.01 -19.13 29.37
C GLU A 330 -6.53 -19.11 29.09
N GLY A 331 -6.92 -19.01 27.81
CA GLY A 331 -8.31 -18.99 27.35
C GLY A 331 -8.99 -17.64 27.52
N LYS A 332 -8.25 -16.58 27.88
CA LYS A 332 -8.79 -15.23 28.00
C LYS A 332 -8.92 -14.60 26.62
N ALA A 333 -10.05 -13.94 26.38
CA ALA A 333 -10.28 -13.16 25.17
C ALA A 333 -9.24 -12.03 25.02
N VAL A 334 -8.66 -11.91 23.82
CA VAL A 334 -7.71 -10.87 23.41
C VAL A 334 -8.41 -9.96 22.41
N ALA A 335 -8.67 -8.72 22.78
CA ALA A 335 -9.25 -7.71 21.92
C ALA A 335 -8.17 -6.98 21.11
N LEU A 336 -8.59 -6.27 20.05
CA LEU A 336 -7.68 -5.43 19.26
C LEU A 336 -6.93 -4.41 20.14
N ALA A 337 -7.63 -3.82 21.11
CA ALA A 337 -7.08 -2.84 22.03
C ALA A 337 -5.94 -3.38 22.91
N ASP A 338 -5.87 -4.70 23.13
CA ASP A 338 -4.84 -5.33 23.96
C ASP A 338 -3.48 -5.41 23.23
N ILE A 339 -3.47 -5.35 21.90
CA ILE A 339 -2.28 -5.55 21.06
C ILE A 339 -1.96 -4.37 20.15
N TRP A 340 -2.80 -3.33 20.15
CA TRP A 340 -2.60 -2.17 19.29
C TRP A 340 -1.50 -1.25 19.83
N PRO A 341 -0.45 -0.95 19.05
CA PRO A 341 0.64 -0.10 19.52
C PRO A 341 0.17 1.35 19.67
N SER A 342 0.64 2.03 20.71
CA SER A 342 0.41 3.46 20.89
C SER A 342 1.32 4.29 19.98
N ASP A 343 0.90 5.53 19.67
CA ASP A 343 1.70 6.45 18.87
C ASP A 343 3.07 6.73 19.52
N ALA A 344 3.14 6.77 20.85
CA ALA A 344 4.37 7.00 21.58
C ALA A 344 5.36 5.85 21.39
N GLU A 345 4.90 4.59 21.45
CA GLU A 345 5.73 3.41 21.21
C GLU A 345 6.25 3.37 19.77
N VAL A 346 5.38 3.69 18.80
CA VAL A 346 5.78 3.77 17.39
C VAL A 346 6.83 4.86 17.17
N GLN A 347 6.63 6.06 17.72
CA GLN A 347 7.58 7.16 17.58
C GLN A 347 8.93 6.87 18.25
N GLU A 348 8.92 6.24 19.42
CA GLU A 348 10.15 5.87 20.11
C GLU A 348 10.93 4.79 19.34
N LEU A 349 10.23 3.79 18.79
CA LEU A 349 10.86 2.79 17.95
C LEU A 349 11.43 3.39 16.66
N LEU A 350 10.72 4.31 16.01
CA LEU A 350 11.20 5.01 14.82
C LEU A 350 12.47 5.81 15.10
N ARG A 351 12.52 6.56 16.21
CA ARG A 351 13.70 7.35 16.60
C ARG A 351 14.93 6.49 16.91
N SER A 352 14.71 5.32 17.50
CA SER A 352 15.79 4.40 17.90
C SER A 352 16.24 3.47 16.77
N SER A 353 15.42 3.27 15.74
CA SER A 353 15.65 2.26 14.70
C SER A 353 15.93 2.83 13.31
N ILE A 354 15.70 4.13 13.08
CA ILE A 354 15.89 4.77 11.78
C ILE A 354 16.80 5.98 11.92
N ASP A 355 17.93 5.96 11.22
CA ASP A 355 18.85 7.09 11.14
C ASP A 355 19.20 7.48 9.69
N SER A 356 19.83 8.64 9.55
CA SER A 356 20.25 9.16 8.24
C SER A 356 21.32 8.32 7.54
N GLN A 357 22.11 7.54 8.29
CA GLN A 357 23.18 6.71 7.76
C GLN A 357 22.61 5.53 6.97
N MET A 358 21.51 4.92 7.44
CA MET A 358 20.80 3.85 6.72
C MET A 358 20.38 4.28 5.30
N PHE A 359 19.91 5.52 5.14
CA PHE A 359 19.55 6.06 3.82
C PHE A 359 20.80 6.28 2.95
N ARG A 360 21.83 6.96 3.47
CA ARG A 360 23.07 7.21 2.72
C ARG A 360 23.70 5.90 2.23
N GLN A 361 23.75 4.88 3.08
CA GLN A 361 24.26 3.55 2.72
C GLN A 361 23.40 2.89 1.63
N SER A 362 22.07 2.93 1.75
CA SER A 362 21.17 2.32 0.77
C SER A 362 21.27 2.99 -0.61
N TYR A 363 21.40 4.32 -0.67
CA TYR A 363 21.48 5.06 -1.93
C TYR A 363 22.87 5.02 -2.57
N ALA A 364 23.93 4.82 -1.81
CA ALA A 364 25.30 4.75 -2.34
C ALA A 364 25.50 3.58 -3.32
N SER A 365 24.76 2.49 -3.18
CA SER A 365 24.91 1.28 -4.00
C SER A 365 23.66 0.93 -4.82
N VAL A 366 22.67 1.83 -4.94
CA VAL A 366 21.35 1.51 -5.53
C VAL A 366 21.44 1.04 -6.98
N PHE A 367 22.46 1.50 -7.74
CA PHE A 367 22.67 1.12 -9.14
C PHE A 367 23.63 -0.07 -9.33
N GLN A 368 24.28 -0.53 -8.26
CA GLN A 368 25.26 -1.62 -8.34
C GLN A 368 24.58 -2.95 -8.69
N GLY A 369 23.37 -3.17 -8.16
CA GLY A 369 22.62 -4.41 -8.36
C GLY A 369 23.32 -5.64 -7.76
N ASP A 370 22.83 -6.83 -8.10
CA ASP A 370 23.44 -8.12 -7.78
C ASP A 370 24.26 -8.66 -8.98
N GLU A 371 24.79 -9.88 -8.84
CA GLU A 371 25.53 -10.54 -9.92
C GLU A 371 24.66 -10.74 -11.17
N ASN A 372 23.35 -10.97 -11.02
CA ASN A 372 22.44 -11.13 -12.15
C ASN A 372 22.34 -9.82 -12.94
N TRP A 373 22.17 -8.69 -12.26
CA TRP A 373 22.14 -7.36 -12.87
C TRP A 373 23.46 -7.03 -13.58
N ALA A 374 24.59 -7.24 -12.91
CA ALA A 374 25.91 -6.96 -13.46
C ALA A 374 26.25 -7.82 -14.70
N ASN A 375 25.70 -9.03 -14.78
CA ASN A 375 25.93 -9.96 -15.89
C ASN A 375 24.98 -9.78 -17.08
N ILE A 376 24.03 -8.83 -17.04
CA ILE A 376 23.18 -8.52 -18.19
C ILE A 376 24.06 -7.96 -19.31
N LYS A 377 24.18 -8.70 -20.41
CA LYS A 377 24.88 -8.24 -21.61
C LYS A 377 24.05 -7.18 -22.32
N VAL A 378 24.52 -5.94 -22.31
CA VAL A 378 23.88 -4.82 -23.00
C VAL A 378 24.60 -4.57 -24.34
N PRO A 379 23.91 -4.59 -25.48
CA PRO A 379 24.51 -4.21 -26.77
C PRO A 379 25.02 -2.77 -26.75
N ALA A 380 26.13 -2.50 -27.42
CA ALA A 380 26.64 -1.13 -27.58
C ALA A 380 25.81 -0.35 -28.61
N GLY A 381 25.51 0.92 -28.35
CA GLY A 381 24.85 1.82 -29.29
C GLY A 381 23.72 2.63 -28.65
N GLN A 382 23.20 3.61 -29.40
CA GLN A 382 22.05 4.44 -29.00
C GLN A 382 20.71 3.94 -29.55
N LEU A 383 20.75 3.07 -30.56
CA LEU A 383 19.57 2.50 -31.20
C LEU A 383 19.30 1.09 -30.66
N TYR A 384 18.04 0.80 -30.35
CA TYR A 384 17.63 -0.51 -29.86
C TYR A 384 17.66 -1.53 -31.00
N ALA A 385 18.43 -2.62 -30.82
CA ALA A 385 18.48 -3.72 -31.76
C ALA A 385 17.27 -4.65 -31.56
N TRP A 386 16.22 -4.44 -32.35
CA TRP A 386 15.00 -5.24 -32.28
C TRP A 386 15.28 -6.71 -32.64
N ASP A 387 14.89 -7.61 -31.76
CA ASP A 387 14.90 -9.05 -32.02
C ASP A 387 13.50 -9.51 -32.47
N ALA A 388 13.39 -9.99 -33.70
CA ALA A 388 12.13 -10.46 -34.28
C ALA A 388 11.53 -11.67 -33.52
N ALA A 389 12.38 -12.49 -32.90
CA ALA A 389 11.99 -13.65 -32.11
C ALA A 389 11.55 -13.29 -30.67
N SER A 390 11.81 -12.05 -30.23
CA SER A 390 11.45 -11.61 -28.88
C SER A 390 9.94 -11.65 -28.70
N THR A 391 9.50 -12.32 -27.63
CA THR A 391 8.09 -12.33 -27.20
C THR A 391 7.80 -11.25 -26.14
N TYR A 392 8.80 -10.45 -25.77
CA TYR A 392 8.70 -9.42 -24.73
C TYR A 392 8.78 -7.99 -25.26
N VAL A 393 9.62 -7.76 -26.28
CA VAL A 393 9.87 -6.43 -26.84
C VAL A 393 9.75 -6.52 -28.35
N LYS A 394 8.77 -5.84 -28.94
CA LYS A 394 8.54 -5.79 -30.39
C LYS A 394 8.40 -4.37 -30.88
N THR A 395 8.90 -4.10 -32.08
CA THR A 395 8.74 -2.80 -32.75
C THR A 395 7.25 -2.49 -32.92
N PRO A 396 6.72 -1.42 -32.32
CA PRO A 396 5.32 -1.09 -32.45
C PRO A 396 5.01 -0.38 -33.78
N PRO A 397 3.81 -0.57 -34.36
CA PRO A 397 3.46 -0.04 -35.68
C PRO A 397 3.04 1.44 -35.68
N TYR A 398 3.24 2.17 -34.57
CA TYR A 398 2.71 3.52 -34.37
C TYR A 398 3.17 4.54 -35.40
N PHE A 399 4.33 4.30 -36.00
CA PHE A 399 4.97 5.18 -36.97
C PHE A 399 4.91 4.63 -38.40
N ASP A 400 4.25 3.48 -38.61
CA ASP A 400 4.14 2.87 -39.93
C ASP A 400 3.32 3.79 -40.85
N GLY A 401 3.90 4.16 -41.99
CA GLY A 401 3.28 5.09 -42.93
C GLY A 401 3.24 6.56 -42.48
N MET A 402 3.88 6.91 -41.34
CA MET A 402 3.96 8.30 -40.89
C MET A 402 4.85 9.12 -41.84
N THR A 403 4.31 10.22 -42.36
CA THR A 403 5.02 11.17 -43.22
C THR A 403 5.37 12.44 -42.44
N MET A 404 6.30 13.24 -42.98
CA MET A 404 6.69 14.53 -42.37
C MET A 404 5.57 15.58 -42.38
N THR A 405 4.54 15.39 -43.20
CA THR A 405 3.41 16.32 -43.34
C THR A 405 2.12 15.60 -42.96
N PRO A 406 1.43 16.01 -41.89
CA PRO A 406 0.21 15.34 -41.46
C PRO A 406 -0.88 15.47 -42.52
N ALA A 407 -1.65 14.40 -42.70
CA ALA A 407 -2.84 14.43 -43.54
C ALA A 407 -3.88 15.42 -42.97
N PRO A 408 -4.72 16.03 -43.82
CA PRO A 408 -5.86 16.82 -43.34
C PRO A 408 -6.79 16.00 -42.45
N LEU A 409 -7.40 16.64 -41.46
CA LEU A 409 -8.43 16.02 -40.63
C LEU A 409 -9.62 15.60 -41.52
N ALA A 410 -10.14 14.39 -41.29
CA ALA A 410 -11.28 13.84 -42.01
C ALA A 410 -12.32 13.30 -41.02
N ASP A 411 -13.59 13.36 -41.42
CA ASP A 411 -14.69 12.83 -40.62
C ASP A 411 -14.64 11.30 -40.57
N VAL A 412 -14.93 10.74 -39.39
CA VAL A 412 -15.07 9.29 -39.21
C VAL A 412 -16.48 8.88 -39.62
N ASN A 413 -16.61 8.35 -40.84
CA ASN A 413 -17.89 7.95 -41.42
C ASN A 413 -18.13 6.44 -41.30
N GLY A 414 -19.36 6.04 -41.03
CA GLY A 414 -19.77 4.63 -41.05
C GLY A 414 -19.24 3.77 -39.88
N ALA A 415 -18.75 4.39 -38.80
CA ALA A 415 -18.19 3.65 -37.67
C ALA A 415 -19.19 2.68 -37.02
N ARG A 416 -18.66 1.63 -36.42
CA ARG A 416 -19.43 0.67 -35.61
C ARG A 416 -19.01 0.74 -34.14
N VAL A 417 -19.98 0.54 -33.26
CA VAL A 417 -19.75 0.48 -31.82
C VAL A 417 -19.13 -0.88 -31.51
N LEU A 418 -17.85 -0.91 -31.15
CA LEU A 418 -17.15 -2.13 -30.78
C LEU A 418 -17.55 -2.59 -29.37
N ALA A 419 -17.78 -1.65 -28.46
CA ALA A 419 -18.32 -1.90 -27.14
C ALA A 419 -19.16 -0.71 -26.67
N LEU A 420 -20.26 -1.01 -25.98
CA LEU A 420 -21.06 -0.05 -25.25
C LEU A 420 -20.89 -0.37 -23.77
N LEU A 421 -20.22 0.53 -23.04
CA LEU A 421 -19.85 0.32 -21.66
C LEU A 421 -20.65 1.28 -20.77
N GLY A 422 -20.91 0.86 -19.53
CA GLY A 422 -21.50 1.74 -18.52
C GLY A 422 -20.45 2.64 -17.85
N ASP A 423 -20.82 3.17 -16.69
CA ASP A 423 -19.94 4.03 -15.89
C ASP A 423 -18.81 3.24 -15.21
N SER A 424 -17.82 3.96 -14.69
CA SER A 424 -16.75 3.40 -13.84
C SER A 424 -15.86 2.33 -14.51
N VAL A 425 -15.75 2.37 -15.84
CA VAL A 425 -14.78 1.56 -16.59
C VAL A 425 -13.36 2.04 -16.27
N THR A 426 -12.66 1.28 -15.43
CA THR A 426 -11.26 1.58 -15.08
C THR A 426 -10.28 1.17 -16.17
N THR A 427 -9.05 1.69 -16.11
CA THR A 427 -7.97 1.27 -17.01
C THR A 427 -7.59 -0.20 -16.87
N ASP A 428 -7.87 -0.85 -15.73
CA ASP A 428 -7.69 -2.30 -15.58
C ASP A 428 -8.75 -3.10 -16.37
N HIS A 429 -9.91 -2.52 -16.69
CA HIS A 429 -10.86 -3.12 -17.63
C HIS A 429 -10.39 -2.96 -19.08
N ILE A 430 -9.85 -1.79 -19.42
CA ILE A 430 -9.38 -1.46 -20.78
C ILE A 430 -8.07 -2.19 -21.12
N SER A 431 -7.13 -2.26 -20.18
CA SER A 431 -5.81 -2.88 -20.36
C SER A 431 -5.38 -3.58 -19.06
N PRO A 432 -5.83 -4.84 -18.84
CA PRO A 432 -5.50 -5.59 -17.64
C PRO A 432 -3.99 -5.81 -17.54
N ALA A 433 -3.45 -5.75 -16.32
CA ALA A 433 -2.01 -5.97 -16.07
C ALA A 433 -1.69 -7.37 -15.54
N GLY A 434 -2.69 -8.12 -15.08
CA GLY A 434 -2.55 -9.40 -14.38
C GLY A 434 -2.36 -10.61 -15.31
N ASN A 435 -2.86 -11.75 -14.85
CA ASN A 435 -2.67 -13.04 -15.52
C ASN A 435 -3.30 -13.09 -16.93
N ILE A 436 -2.65 -13.83 -17.83
CA ILE A 436 -3.15 -14.08 -19.20
C ILE A 436 -3.96 -15.39 -19.19
N ALA A 437 -5.28 -15.29 -19.35
CA ALA A 437 -6.15 -16.47 -19.38
C ALA A 437 -5.79 -17.39 -20.57
N ARG A 438 -5.74 -18.71 -20.35
CA ARG A 438 -5.33 -19.71 -21.36
C ARG A 438 -6.18 -19.71 -22.64
N SER A 439 -7.45 -19.33 -22.52
CA SER A 439 -8.39 -19.24 -23.64
C SER A 439 -8.32 -17.90 -24.39
N SER A 440 -7.54 -16.93 -23.93
CA SER A 440 -7.51 -15.58 -24.49
C SER A 440 -6.80 -15.52 -25.85
N PRO A 441 -7.09 -14.51 -26.68
CA PRO A 441 -6.34 -14.26 -27.91
C PRO A 441 -4.83 -14.13 -27.65
N ALA A 442 -4.43 -13.46 -26.56
CA ALA A 442 -3.03 -13.28 -26.19
C ALA A 442 -2.33 -14.61 -25.87
N ALA A 443 -3.01 -15.53 -25.18
CA ALA A 443 -2.49 -16.87 -24.92
C ALA A 443 -2.31 -17.66 -26.22
N LYS A 444 -3.31 -17.64 -27.12
CA LYS A 444 -3.21 -18.30 -28.45
C LYS A 444 -2.01 -17.79 -29.24
N TYR A 445 -1.81 -16.47 -29.25
CA TYR A 445 -0.65 -15.84 -29.88
C TYR A 445 0.68 -16.33 -29.26
N LEU A 446 0.81 -16.27 -27.93
CA LEU A 446 2.02 -16.70 -27.23
C LEU A 446 2.34 -18.18 -27.50
N MET A 447 1.35 -19.06 -27.48
CA MET A 447 1.52 -20.48 -27.81
C MET A 447 1.95 -20.68 -29.27
N ALA A 448 1.39 -19.91 -30.21
CA ALA A 448 1.82 -19.94 -31.60
C ALA A 448 3.27 -19.45 -31.79
N GLN A 449 3.79 -18.63 -30.88
CA GLN A 449 5.20 -18.24 -30.81
C GLN A 449 6.07 -19.23 -30.01
N GLY A 450 5.53 -20.39 -29.60
CA GLY A 450 6.25 -21.43 -28.86
C GLY A 450 6.32 -21.23 -27.35
N VAL A 451 5.68 -20.20 -26.79
CA VAL A 451 5.67 -19.92 -25.35
C VAL A 451 4.71 -20.88 -24.64
N GLN A 452 5.19 -21.57 -23.61
CA GLN A 452 4.35 -22.47 -22.81
C GLN A 452 3.46 -21.70 -21.83
N PRO A 453 2.29 -22.23 -21.43
CA PRO A 453 1.36 -21.53 -20.54
C PRO A 453 1.96 -21.08 -19.20
N GLN A 454 2.91 -21.83 -18.66
CA GLN A 454 3.64 -21.47 -17.43
C GLN A 454 4.55 -20.23 -17.62
N ASP A 455 4.96 -19.97 -18.86
CA ASP A 455 5.87 -18.89 -19.25
C ASP A 455 5.14 -17.70 -19.88
N PHE A 456 3.80 -17.68 -19.89
CA PHE A 456 3.03 -16.53 -20.37
C PHE A 456 3.39 -15.25 -19.61
N ASN A 457 3.69 -15.37 -18.31
CA ASN A 457 3.88 -14.25 -17.41
C ASN A 457 2.58 -13.41 -17.33
N SER A 458 2.66 -12.15 -16.88
CA SER A 458 1.50 -11.24 -16.83
C SER A 458 1.42 -10.33 -18.06
N TYR A 459 0.25 -9.75 -18.33
CA TYR A 459 0.11 -8.68 -19.32
C TYR A 459 1.06 -7.51 -19.01
N GLY A 460 1.25 -7.17 -17.73
CA GLY A 460 2.19 -6.14 -17.30
C GLY A 460 3.63 -6.42 -17.74
N ALA A 461 4.08 -7.67 -17.64
CA ALA A 461 5.41 -8.08 -18.10
C ALA A 461 5.56 -8.05 -19.63
N ARG A 462 4.44 -8.09 -20.37
CA ARG A 462 4.39 -8.11 -21.84
C ARG A 462 4.17 -6.72 -22.47
N ARG A 463 4.24 -5.64 -21.68
CA ARG A 463 4.01 -4.26 -22.15
C ARG A 463 4.92 -3.79 -23.29
N GLY A 464 6.11 -4.37 -23.43
CA GLY A 464 6.99 -4.10 -24.57
C GLY A 464 6.55 -4.77 -25.88
N ASN A 465 5.53 -5.62 -25.86
CA ASN A 465 5.05 -6.38 -27.01
C ASN A 465 3.61 -5.98 -27.34
N HIS A 466 3.46 -5.08 -28.31
CA HIS A 466 2.15 -4.59 -28.76
C HIS A 466 1.21 -5.70 -29.25
N GLU A 467 1.72 -6.81 -29.80
CA GLU A 467 0.90 -7.95 -30.23
C GLU A 467 0.16 -8.61 -29.08
N VAL A 468 0.82 -8.73 -27.92
CA VAL A 468 0.20 -9.24 -26.69
C VAL A 468 -0.75 -8.20 -26.11
N MET A 469 -0.32 -6.93 -26.08
CA MET A 469 -1.11 -5.87 -25.46
C MET A 469 -2.41 -5.58 -26.22
N MET A 470 -2.40 -5.55 -27.56
CA MET A 470 -3.61 -5.39 -28.38
C MET A 470 -4.61 -6.52 -28.14
N ARG A 471 -4.12 -7.75 -28.00
CA ARG A 471 -4.93 -8.94 -27.67
C ARG A 471 -5.42 -8.95 -26.23
N GLY A 472 -4.75 -8.20 -25.35
CA GLY A 472 -5.16 -7.97 -23.97
C GLY A 472 -6.12 -6.81 -23.80
N THR A 473 -6.27 -5.93 -24.80
CA THR A 473 -7.18 -4.78 -24.73
C THR A 473 -8.61 -5.25 -24.55
N PHE A 474 -9.28 -4.72 -23.51
CA PHE A 474 -10.60 -5.13 -23.05
C PHE A 474 -10.73 -6.61 -22.68
N ALA A 475 -9.63 -7.34 -22.45
CA ALA A 475 -9.68 -8.78 -22.13
C ALA A 475 -9.99 -9.07 -20.64
N ASN A 476 -10.37 -8.07 -19.85
CA ASN A 476 -10.70 -8.25 -18.44
C ASN A 476 -11.96 -9.13 -18.29
N ILE A 477 -11.87 -10.16 -17.45
CA ILE A 477 -12.95 -11.13 -17.22
C ILE A 477 -14.20 -10.52 -16.56
N ARG A 478 -14.09 -9.30 -16.00
CA ARG A 478 -15.18 -8.55 -15.36
C ARG A 478 -15.74 -7.41 -16.20
N LEU A 479 -15.24 -7.24 -17.43
CA LEU A 479 -15.80 -6.22 -18.32
C LEU A 479 -17.27 -6.56 -18.62
N ARG A 480 -18.15 -5.57 -18.51
CA ARG A 480 -19.57 -5.68 -18.84
C ARG A 480 -19.87 -4.83 -20.05
N ASN A 481 -20.16 -5.48 -21.17
CA ASN A 481 -20.50 -4.84 -22.43
C ASN A 481 -22.02 -4.87 -22.62
N LEU A 482 -22.66 -3.70 -22.66
CA LEU A 482 -24.11 -3.55 -22.81
C LEU A 482 -24.63 -4.00 -24.18
N LEU A 483 -23.74 -4.25 -25.15
CA LEU A 483 -24.10 -4.96 -26.39
C LEU A 483 -24.42 -6.45 -26.17
N LEU A 484 -23.99 -7.03 -25.04
CA LEU A 484 -24.25 -8.41 -24.62
C LEU A 484 -24.75 -8.44 -23.16
N PRO A 485 -26.01 -8.04 -22.89
CA PRO A 485 -26.55 -7.97 -21.54
C PRO A 485 -26.45 -9.32 -20.81
N GLY A 486 -25.96 -9.29 -19.57
CA GLY A 486 -25.80 -10.48 -18.72
C GLY A 486 -24.53 -11.29 -18.96
N VAL A 487 -23.66 -10.88 -19.88
CA VAL A 487 -22.37 -11.53 -20.14
C VAL A 487 -21.23 -10.70 -19.54
N GLU A 488 -20.41 -11.33 -18.68
CA GLU A 488 -19.15 -10.76 -18.22
C GLU A 488 -17.96 -11.30 -19.05
N GLY A 489 -17.00 -10.43 -19.32
CA GLY A 489 -15.73 -10.77 -19.96
C GLY A 489 -15.40 -9.88 -21.15
N GLY A 490 -14.20 -10.09 -21.69
CA GLY A 490 -13.68 -9.35 -22.84
C GLY A 490 -14.28 -9.76 -24.19
N VAL A 491 -15.61 -9.74 -24.27
CA VAL A 491 -16.38 -10.19 -25.42
C VAL A 491 -17.30 -9.09 -25.96
N THR A 492 -17.61 -9.20 -27.25
CA THR A 492 -18.54 -8.32 -27.94
C THR A 492 -19.23 -9.08 -29.07
N ILE A 493 -20.12 -8.38 -29.77
CA ILE A 493 -20.85 -8.90 -30.92
C ILE A 493 -20.40 -8.17 -32.19
N HIS A 494 -20.17 -8.92 -33.25
CA HIS A 494 -20.04 -8.37 -34.58
C HIS A 494 -21.46 -8.01 -35.09
N LEU A 495 -21.75 -6.72 -35.23
CA LEU A 495 -23.11 -6.21 -35.46
C LEU A 495 -23.73 -6.65 -36.79
N PRO A 496 -22.97 -6.77 -37.91
CA PRO A 496 -23.54 -7.21 -39.19
C PRO A 496 -24.17 -8.61 -39.18
N ASP A 497 -23.53 -9.59 -38.54
CA ASP A 497 -23.95 -11.01 -38.57
C ASP A 497 -24.43 -11.54 -37.20
N GLY A 498 -24.24 -10.76 -36.14
CA GLY A 498 -24.61 -11.13 -34.78
C GLY A 498 -23.64 -12.12 -34.12
N ALA A 499 -22.47 -12.37 -34.72
CA ALA A 499 -21.51 -13.33 -34.16
C ALA A 499 -20.83 -12.78 -32.90
N GLN A 500 -20.87 -13.55 -31.80
CA GLN A 500 -20.15 -13.23 -30.58
C GLN A 500 -18.68 -13.65 -30.68
N GLY A 501 -17.77 -12.79 -30.25
CA GLY A 501 -16.33 -13.07 -30.23
C GLY A 501 -15.60 -12.31 -29.13
N SER A 502 -14.30 -12.54 -29.00
CA SER A 502 -13.46 -11.67 -28.17
C SER A 502 -13.41 -10.27 -28.79
N ILE A 503 -13.26 -9.23 -27.96
CA ILE A 503 -13.17 -7.85 -28.48
C ILE A 503 -12.03 -7.70 -29.49
N TYR A 504 -10.90 -8.37 -29.26
CA TYR A 504 -9.79 -8.39 -30.21
C TYR A 504 -10.18 -9.03 -31.55
N ASP A 505 -10.76 -10.24 -31.54
CA ASP A 505 -11.08 -10.95 -32.78
C ASP A 505 -12.12 -10.18 -33.61
N VAL A 506 -13.13 -9.60 -32.95
CA VAL A 506 -14.16 -8.77 -33.63
C VAL A 506 -13.56 -7.46 -34.14
N ALA A 507 -12.65 -6.82 -33.40
CA ALA A 507 -11.95 -5.63 -33.88
C ALA A 507 -11.09 -5.92 -35.12
N MET A 508 -10.42 -7.07 -35.14
CA MET A 508 -9.64 -7.52 -36.30
C MET A 508 -10.53 -7.83 -37.52
N GLN A 509 -11.72 -8.40 -37.29
CA GLN A 509 -12.71 -8.61 -38.35
C GLN A 509 -13.13 -7.28 -38.97
N TYR A 510 -13.55 -6.31 -38.17
CA TYR A 510 -13.90 -4.98 -38.68
C TYR A 510 -12.73 -4.25 -39.36
N GLN A 511 -11.51 -4.44 -38.88
CA GLN A 511 -10.32 -3.90 -39.56
C GLN A 511 -10.16 -4.49 -40.97
N SER A 512 -10.40 -5.80 -41.13
CA SER A 512 -10.36 -6.45 -42.45
C SER A 512 -11.47 -5.99 -43.39
N GLU A 513 -12.59 -5.55 -42.84
CA GLU A 513 -13.73 -4.98 -43.58
C GLU A 513 -13.55 -3.49 -43.89
N GLY A 514 -12.50 -2.85 -43.38
CA GLY A 514 -12.27 -1.40 -43.52
C GLY A 514 -13.28 -0.55 -42.75
N THR A 515 -13.91 -1.10 -41.71
CA THR A 515 -14.94 -0.42 -40.91
C THR A 515 -14.33 0.28 -39.71
N PRO A 516 -14.47 1.62 -39.56
CA PRO A 516 -13.99 2.34 -38.39
C PRO A 516 -14.72 1.89 -37.11
N LEU A 517 -14.05 1.97 -35.96
CA LEU A 517 -14.60 1.56 -34.68
C LEU A 517 -14.62 2.69 -33.67
N ILE A 518 -15.65 2.70 -32.82
CA ILE A 518 -15.79 3.57 -31.66
C ILE A 518 -16.16 2.77 -30.42
N ILE A 519 -15.88 3.35 -29.25
CA ILE A 519 -16.36 2.88 -27.96
C ILE A 519 -17.35 3.93 -27.44
N LEU A 520 -18.50 3.48 -26.96
CA LEU A 520 -19.42 4.31 -26.19
C LEU A 520 -19.26 3.92 -24.73
N ALA A 521 -19.13 4.89 -23.83
CA ALA A 521 -18.91 4.68 -22.41
C ALA A 521 -19.65 5.74 -21.58
N GLY A 522 -19.93 5.42 -20.32
CA GLY A 522 -20.50 6.34 -19.33
C GLY A 522 -19.48 7.12 -18.52
#